data_AF-A0A7W0AR15-F1
#
_entry.id   AF-A0A7W0AR15-F1
#
_cell.length_a   1.000
_cell.length_b   1.000
_cell.length_c   1.000
_cell.angle_alpha   90.00
_cell.angle_beta   90.00
_cell.angle_gamma   90.00
#
_symmetry.space_group_name_H-M   'P 1'
#
loop_
_entity.id
_entity.type
_entity.pdbx_description
1 polymer ?
#
loop_
_entity_poly.entity_id
_entity_poly.type
_entity_poly.pdbx_seq_one_letter_code
_entity_poly.pdbx_strand_id
1 'polypeptide(L)'
;MPDTNLVDRIQTMRQKYINNYPTEKLKVDYTCPDIRKAKKLKKKLIALEKERCHKLIEHIDVTEIDQKIAILKNNYINESQSSHKQEKS
;
A
#
# COMPACT_ATOMS: atom_id res chain seq x y z
N MET A 1 -21.35 -37.92 -25.64
CA MET A 1 -21.37 -37.29 -24.30
C MET A 1 -20.28 -36.21 -24.25
N PRO A 2 -20.55 -34.98 -24.73
CA PRO A 2 -19.54 -33.90 -24.77
C PRO A 2 -19.63 -32.89 -23.60
N ASP A 3 -20.62 -33.02 -22.70
CA ASP A 3 -20.94 -31.98 -21.71
C ASP A 3 -20.03 -31.96 -20.47
N THR A 4 -19.36 -33.07 -20.16
CA THR A 4 -18.47 -33.18 -18.98
C THR A 4 -17.28 -32.22 -19.08
N ASN A 5 -16.76 -31.99 -20.28
CA ASN A 5 -15.59 -31.14 -20.51
C ASN A 5 -15.89 -29.65 -20.24
N LEU A 6 -17.09 -29.19 -20.59
CA LEU A 6 -17.51 -27.82 -20.34
C LEU A 6 -17.71 -27.57 -18.84
N VAL A 7 -18.34 -28.52 -18.15
CA VAL A 7 -18.57 -28.45 -16.70
C VAL A 7 -17.23 -28.42 -15.96
N ASP A 8 -16.29 -29.29 -16.31
CA ASP A 8 -14.94 -29.31 -15.71
C ASP A 8 -14.17 -28.01 -15.97
N ARG A 9 -14.30 -27.43 -17.18
CA ARG A 9 -13.68 -26.16 -17.51
C ARG A 9 -14.28 -25.00 -16.72
N ILE A 10 -15.59 -24.96 -16.55
CA ILE A 10 -16.29 -23.96 -15.72
C ILE A 10 -15.88 -24.12 -14.25
N GLN A 11 -15.82 -25.36 -13.74
CA GLN A 11 -15.38 -25.67 -12.38
C GLN A 11 -13.95 -25.18 -12.13
N THR A 12 -13.03 -25.44 -13.08
CA THR A 12 -11.63 -24.99 -13.01
C THR A 12 -11.53 -23.46 -13.00
N MET A 13 -12.32 -22.79 -13.82
CA MET A 13 -12.41 -21.32 -13.84
C MET A 13 -12.95 -20.76 -12.53
N ARG A 14 -14.00 -21.35 -11.96
CA ARG A 14 -14.55 -20.95 -10.65
C ARG A 14 -13.52 -21.14 -9.53
N GLN A 15 -12.82 -22.26 -9.53
CA GLN A 15 -11.76 -22.50 -8.55
C GLN A 15 -10.65 -21.44 -8.66
N LYS A 16 -10.20 -21.12 -9.87
CA LYS A 16 -9.10 -20.16 -10.09
C LYS A 16 -9.45 -18.71 -9.72
N TYR A 17 -10.67 -18.27 -9.99
CA TYR A 17 -11.01 -16.84 -9.92
C TYR A 17 -12.05 -16.47 -8.86
N ILE A 18 -12.77 -17.44 -8.29
CA ILE A 18 -13.80 -17.19 -7.28
C ILE A 18 -13.40 -17.87 -5.97
N ASN A 19 -13.11 -19.17 -5.99
CA ASN A 19 -12.93 -19.93 -4.75
C ASN A 19 -11.51 -19.81 -4.18
N ASN A 20 -10.46 -19.85 -5.02
CA ASN A 20 -9.08 -19.62 -4.63
C ASN A 20 -8.62 -18.18 -4.87
N TYR A 21 -9.54 -17.26 -5.16
CA TYR A 21 -9.18 -15.85 -5.18
C TYR A 21 -8.79 -15.49 -3.74
N PRO A 22 -7.54 -15.08 -3.48
CA PRO A 22 -7.07 -14.85 -2.13
C PRO A 22 -7.73 -13.57 -1.62
N THR A 23 -8.95 -13.72 -1.11
CA THR A 23 -9.72 -12.65 -0.48
C THR A 23 -8.95 -12.13 0.74
N GLU A 24 -8.10 -12.97 1.34
CA GLU A 24 -7.11 -12.61 2.37
C GLU A 24 -6.08 -11.57 1.90
N LYS A 25 -5.69 -11.54 0.61
CA LYS A 25 -4.75 -10.52 0.10
C LYS A 25 -5.38 -9.13 -0.02
N LEU A 26 -6.70 -9.04 -0.04
CA LEU A 26 -7.43 -7.76 -0.09
C LEU A 26 -7.96 -7.32 1.27
N LYS A 27 -8.06 -8.23 2.24
CA LYS A 27 -8.42 -7.93 3.62
C LYS A 27 -7.17 -7.66 4.44
N VAL A 28 -6.40 -6.65 4.06
CA VAL A 28 -5.51 -6.01 5.04
C VAL A 28 -6.44 -5.25 5.97
N ASP A 29 -6.69 -5.81 7.16
CA ASP A 29 -7.60 -5.22 8.14
C ASP A 29 -6.92 -3.99 8.76
N TYR A 30 -7.01 -2.85 8.07
CA TYR A 30 -6.38 -1.61 8.53
C TYR A 30 -7.05 -1.16 9.81
N THR A 31 -6.32 -1.23 10.92
CA THR A 31 -6.86 -0.81 12.21
C THR A 31 -7.13 0.70 12.20
N CYS A 32 -8.09 1.17 13.01
CA CYS A 32 -8.34 2.61 13.18
C CYS A 32 -7.06 3.40 13.55
N PRO A 33 -6.15 2.88 14.41
CA PRO A 33 -4.81 3.44 14.60
C PRO A 33 -3.99 3.61 13.31
N ASP A 34 -3.99 2.62 12.41
CA ASP A 34 -3.21 2.68 11.17
C ASP A 34 -3.74 3.73 10.20
N ILE A 35 -5.06 3.85 10.09
CA ILE A 35 -5.70 4.90 9.29
C ILE A 35 -5.35 6.29 9.84
N ARG A 36 -5.32 6.46 11.17
CA ARG A 36 -4.91 7.72 11.81
C ARG A 36 -3.43 8.03 11.56
N LYS A 37 -2.55 7.03 11.64
CA LYS A 37 -1.11 7.17 11.33
C LYS A 37 -0.91 7.57 9.86
N ALA A 38 -1.56 6.88 8.93
CA ALA A 38 -1.52 7.20 7.50
C ALA A 38 -2.04 8.63 7.22
N LYS A 39 -3.12 9.05 7.87
CA LYS A 39 -3.65 10.42 7.75
C LYS A 39 -2.67 11.48 8.27
N LYS A 40 -1.99 11.23 9.40
CA LYS A 40 -0.95 12.12 9.93
C LYS A 40 0.25 12.22 8.98
N LEU A 41 0.72 11.08 8.47
CA LEU A 41 1.81 11.03 7.49
C LEU A 41 1.46 11.78 6.21
N LYS A 42 0.26 11.56 5.66
CA LYS A 42 -0.23 12.26 4.48
C LYS A 42 -0.21 13.79 4.67
N LYS A 43 -0.69 14.29 5.81
CA LYS A 43 -0.63 15.72 6.14
C LYS A 43 0.80 16.25 6.15
N LYS A 44 1.73 15.50 6.76
CA LYS A 44 3.15 15.89 6.85
C LYS A 44 3.81 15.92 5.47
N LEU A 45 3.55 14.92 4.62
CA LEU A 45 4.05 14.88 3.25
C LEU A 45 3.51 16.06 2.41
N ILE A 46 2.23 16.39 2.53
CA ILE A 46 1.64 17.54 1.82
C ILE A 46 2.32 18.85 2.26
N ALA A 47 2.57 19.03 3.55
CA ALA A 47 3.23 20.23 4.06
C ALA A 47 4.66 20.37 3.53
N LEU A 48 5.43 19.28 3.54
CA LEU A 48 6.79 19.25 2.99
C LEU A 48 6.83 19.50 1.48
N GLU A 49 5.90 18.90 0.72
CA GLU A 49 5.83 19.14 -0.73
C GLU A 49 5.45 20.58 -1.04
N LYS A 50 4.56 21.19 -0.25
CA LYS A 50 4.22 22.61 -0.37
C LYS A 50 5.45 23.50 -0.15
N GLU A 51 6.23 23.22 0.90
CA GLU A 51 7.48 23.94 1.17
C GLU A 51 8.49 23.76 0.03
N ARG A 52 8.65 22.52 -0.44
CA ARG A 52 9.51 22.18 -1.58
C ARG A 52 9.14 22.98 -2.83
N CYS A 53 7.85 23.06 -3.17
CA CYS A 53 7.39 23.83 -4.31
C CYS A 53 7.72 25.32 -4.18
N HIS A 54 7.53 25.94 -3.00
CA HIS A 54 7.92 27.34 -2.81
C HIS A 54 9.43 27.55 -2.98
N LYS A 55 10.26 26.68 -2.39
CA LYS A 55 11.72 26.78 -2.52
C LYS A 55 12.20 26.59 -3.96
N LEU A 56 11.57 25.70 -4.72
CA LEU A 56 11.85 25.55 -6.16
C LEU A 56 11.53 26.82 -6.94
N ILE A 57 10.43 27.51 -6.62
CA ILE A 57 10.07 28.80 -7.24
C ILE A 57 11.11 29.87 -6.89
N GLU A 58 11.62 29.85 -5.66
CA GLU A 58 12.64 30.79 -5.18
C GLU A 58 14.08 30.41 -5.61
N HIS A 59 14.25 29.34 -6.39
CA HIS A 59 15.56 28.79 -6.79
C HIS A 59 16.48 28.45 -5.60
N ILE A 60 15.90 28.04 -4.47
CA ILE A 60 16.60 27.62 -3.26
C ILE A 60 16.80 26.10 -3.29
N ASP A 61 17.89 25.63 -2.68
CA ASP A 61 18.15 24.19 -2.52
C ASP A 61 17.03 23.49 -1.73
N VAL A 62 16.58 22.36 -2.27
CA VAL A 62 15.52 21.51 -1.72
C VAL A 62 16.03 20.16 -1.22
N THR A 63 17.34 19.91 -1.28
CA THR A 63 17.95 18.62 -0.92
C THR A 63 17.53 18.13 0.47
N GLU A 64 17.50 19.03 1.46
CA GLU A 64 17.08 18.68 2.82
C GLU A 64 15.60 18.26 2.89
N ILE A 65 14.73 18.91 2.11
CA ILE A 65 13.30 18.56 2.05
C ILE A 65 13.11 17.23 1.34
N ASP A 66 13.84 16.99 0.25
CA ASP A 66 13.82 15.73 -0.48
C ASP A 66 14.27 14.56 0.40
N GLN A 67 15.32 14.75 1.19
CA GLN A 67 15.77 13.77 2.18
C GLN A 67 14.68 13.49 3.23
N LYS A 68 14.03 14.54 3.77
CA LYS A 68 12.93 14.37 4.74
C LYS A 68 11.74 13.60 4.14
N ILE A 69 11.39 13.88 2.89
CA ILE A 69 10.31 13.16 2.18
C ILE A 69 10.71 11.69 1.97
N ALA A 70 11.94 11.42 1.53
CA ALA A 70 12.45 10.07 1.31
C ALA A 70 12.45 9.24 2.61
N ILE A 71 12.94 9.81 3.71
CA ILE A 71 12.94 9.15 5.03
C ILE A 71 11.51 8.80 5.46
N LEU A 72 10.57 9.74 5.34
CA LEU A 72 9.17 9.50 5.74
C LEU A 72 8.50 8.40 4.92
N LYS A 73 8.78 8.33 3.61
CA LYS A 73 8.29 7.27 2.73
C LYS A 73 8.90 5.92 3.10
N ASN A 74 10.22 5.87 3.30
CA ASN A 74 10.93 4.65 3.69
C ASN A 74 10.45 4.12 5.03
N ASN A 75 10.27 4.99 6.03
CA ASN A 75 9.76 4.59 7.34
C ASN A 75 8.36 3.97 7.24
N TYR A 76 7.46 4.58 6.46
CA TYR A 76 6.13 4.01 6.24
C TYR A 76 6.17 2.64 5.57
N ILE A 77 7.02 2.46 4.56
CA ILE A 77 7.22 1.17 3.90
C ILE A 77 7.74 0.15 4.92
N ASN A 78 8.78 0.48 5.67
CA ASN A 78 9.38 -0.40 6.67
C ASN A 78 8.39 -0.80 7.77
N GLU A 79 7.60 0.14 8.28
CA GLU A 79 6.55 -0.12 9.27
C GLU A 79 5.45 -1.02 8.70
N SER A 80 5.00 -0.76 7.46
CA SER A 80 3.98 -1.60 6.80
C SER A 80 4.47 -3.03 6.53
N GLN A 81 5.77 -3.22 6.30
CA GLN A 81 6.37 -4.55 6.11
C GLN A 81 6.65 -5.29 7.45
N SER A 82 6.93 -4.55 8.54
CA SER A 82 7.15 -5.12 9.87
C SER A 82 5.88 -5.70 10.49
N SER A 83 4.72 -5.08 10.29
CA SER A 83 3.44 -5.57 10.79
C SER A 83 3.02 -6.92 10.17
N HIS A 84 3.54 -7.27 8.99
CA HIS A 84 3.26 -8.56 8.34
C HIS A 84 4.10 -9.74 8.83
N LYS A 85 5.13 -9.52 9.66
CA LYS A 85 5.99 -10.61 10.18
C LYS A 85 5.61 -11.13 11.56
N GLN A 86 4.80 -10.40 12.33
CA GLN A 86 4.48 -10.79 13.72
C GLN A 86 3.28 -11.74 13.86
N GLU A 87 2.45 -11.94 12.83
CA GLU A 87 1.31 -12.88 12.87
C GLU A 87 1.65 -14.32 12.43
N LYS A 88 2.91 -14.63 12.13
CA LYS A 88 3.35 -15.96 11.64
C LYS A 88 4.30 -16.71 12.56
N SER A 89 4.36 -16.37 13.86
CA SER A 89 5.19 -17.10 14.83
C SER A 89 4.38 -17.69 15.97
#